data_AF-A0A6B1CWH6-F1
#
_entry.id   AF-A0A6B1CWH6-F1
#
_cell.length_a   1.000
_cell.length_b   1.000
_cell.length_c   1.000
_cell.angle_alpha   90.00
_cell.angle_beta   90.00
_cell.angle_gamma   90.00
#
_symmetry.space_group_name_H-M   'P 1'
#
loop_
_entity.id
_entity.type
_entity.pdbx_description
1 polymer ?
#
loop_
_entity_poly.entity_id
_entity_poly.type
_entity_poly.pdbx_seq_one_letter_code
_entity_poly.pdbx_strand_id
1 'polypeptide(L)'
;FEAVWIESEHGPVGFERAETLCLAAEAGGIFPLIRLPDGERHHVLRALEIGARIILVPMVDDAAYARRIVEVGKYPPLGRRGFNVRTRGMGFGMEDLHDVLARANARTHLFVQIETVEAVANVDEILAVEGLSGIFMGPGDLAVDMGCTGQMGDPKLREAVLSCLARARAAGKLSGIFTLPGPLLTAAMDAGCDLVICGGDVMNLGTAWSELLCQIPAERE
;
A
#
# COMPACT_ATOMS: atom_id res chain seq x y z
N PHE A 1 15.84 -0.29 3.31
CA PHE A 1 14.52 -0.67 2.78
C PHE A 1 14.40 -0.10 1.37
N GLU A 2 13.72 -0.77 0.45
CA GLU A 2 13.47 -0.25 -0.90
C GLU A 2 12.24 0.65 -0.95
N ALA A 3 11.26 0.39 -0.08
CA ALA A 3 10.10 1.24 0.14
C ALA A 3 9.92 1.55 1.63
N VAL A 4 9.24 2.66 1.93
CA VAL A 4 8.78 3.00 3.28
C VAL A 4 7.27 3.21 3.26
N TRP A 5 6.57 2.61 4.23
CA TRP A 5 5.14 2.75 4.41
C TRP A 5 4.83 3.97 5.28
N ILE A 6 4.04 4.89 4.76
CA ILE A 6 3.52 6.06 5.46
C ILE A 6 2.06 5.77 5.78
N GLU A 7 1.75 5.66 7.06
CA GLU A 7 0.43 5.24 7.56
C GLU A 7 -0.48 6.44 7.83
N SER A 8 -1.52 6.61 7.00
CA SER A 8 -2.54 7.66 7.17
C SER A 8 -3.96 7.12 7.46
N GLU A 9 -4.18 5.81 7.52
CA GLU A 9 -5.46 5.19 7.91
C GLU A 9 -5.53 4.96 9.43
N HIS A 10 -4.53 4.27 9.99
CA HIS A 10 -4.43 3.95 11.42
C HIS A 10 -3.38 4.77 12.15
N GLY A 11 -2.88 5.82 11.51
CA GLY A 11 -1.80 6.66 12.01
C GLY A 11 -2.19 8.14 12.01
N PRO A 12 -1.47 8.98 12.78
CA PRO A 12 -1.76 10.41 12.88
C PRO A 12 -1.19 11.23 11.70
N VAL A 13 -0.65 10.57 10.66
CA VAL A 13 0.10 11.25 9.61
C VAL A 13 -0.86 11.92 8.62
N GLY A 14 -1.01 13.23 8.73
CA GLY A 14 -1.64 14.07 7.70
C GLY A 14 -0.71 14.39 6.53
N PHE A 15 -1.27 14.95 5.45
CA PHE A 15 -0.54 15.19 4.19
C PHE A 15 0.70 16.09 4.32
N GLU A 16 0.70 17.07 5.22
CA GLU A 16 1.86 17.95 5.46
C GLU A 16 3.07 17.16 5.99
N ARG A 17 2.83 16.30 6.99
CA ARG A 17 3.87 15.40 7.51
C ARG A 17 4.25 14.34 6.48
N ALA A 18 3.28 13.79 5.76
CA ALA A 18 3.54 12.82 4.70
C ALA A 18 4.41 13.40 3.58
N GLU A 19 4.25 14.67 3.20
CA GLU A 19 5.11 15.35 2.21
C GLU A 19 6.57 15.36 2.66
N THR A 20 6.81 15.72 3.92
CA THR A 20 8.16 15.71 4.51
C THR A 20 8.75 14.31 4.53
N LEU A 21 7.94 13.28 4.86
CA LEU A 21 8.39 11.88 4.84
C LEU A 21 8.68 11.40 3.42
N CYS A 22 7.86 11.77 2.43
CA CYS A 22 8.13 11.48 1.02
C CYS A 22 9.45 12.09 0.56
N LEU A 23 9.73 13.33 0.96
CA LEU A 23 10.99 14.00 0.68
C LEU A 23 12.18 13.26 1.28
N ALA A 24 12.08 12.87 2.56
CA ALA A 24 13.15 12.13 3.23
C ALA A 24 13.39 10.75 2.58
N ALA A 25 12.32 10.04 2.23
CA ALA A 25 12.41 8.75 1.55
C ALA A 25 13.11 8.88 0.19
N GLU A 26 12.66 9.80 -0.67
CA GLU A 26 13.24 10.00 -2.00
C GLU A 26 14.70 10.47 -1.92
N ALA A 27 15.05 11.34 -0.97
CA ALA A 27 16.43 11.77 -0.74
C ALA A 27 17.35 10.60 -0.33
N GLY A 28 16.80 9.57 0.31
CA GLY A 28 17.49 8.32 0.63
C GLY A 28 17.45 7.26 -0.49
N GLY A 29 16.85 7.56 -1.65
CA GLY A 29 16.65 6.60 -2.74
C GLY A 29 15.59 5.53 -2.46
N ILE A 30 14.67 5.79 -1.53
CA ILE A 30 13.61 4.87 -1.08
C ILE A 30 12.27 5.31 -1.69
N PHE A 31 11.44 4.36 -2.11
CA PHE A 31 10.09 4.64 -2.61
C PHE A 31 9.12 4.97 -1.47
N PRO A 32 8.48 6.15 -1.47
CA PRO A 32 7.42 6.45 -0.51
C PRO A 32 6.10 5.79 -0.93
N LEU A 33 5.65 4.84 -0.11
CA LEU A 33 4.31 4.29 -0.13
C LEU A 33 3.47 5.02 0.91
N ILE A 34 2.24 5.41 0.57
CA ILE A 34 1.27 5.92 1.53
C ILE A 34 0.00 5.07 1.51
N ARG A 35 -0.43 4.58 2.68
CA ARG A 35 -1.77 4.02 2.87
C ARG A 35 -2.72 5.15 3.25
N LEU A 36 -3.75 5.34 2.44
CA LEU A 36 -4.76 6.38 2.61
C LEU A 36 -5.87 5.95 3.56
N PRO A 37 -6.64 6.89 4.15
CA PRO A 37 -7.86 6.54 4.91
C PRO A 37 -8.94 5.87 4.06
N ASP A 38 -9.05 6.26 2.78
CA ASP A 38 -10.05 5.78 1.83
C ASP A 38 -9.64 6.14 0.38
N GLY A 39 -10.46 5.76 -0.59
CA GLY A 39 -10.29 6.06 -2.02
C GLY A 39 -10.93 7.36 -2.49
N GLU A 40 -11.29 8.28 -1.60
CA GLU A 40 -11.92 9.54 -1.96
C GLU A 40 -10.98 10.42 -2.78
N ARG A 41 -11.57 11.18 -3.71
CA ARG A 41 -10.82 12.02 -4.66
C ARG A 41 -9.79 12.92 -3.97
N HIS A 42 -10.15 13.52 -2.84
CA HIS A 42 -9.25 14.41 -2.11
C HIS A 42 -8.02 13.65 -1.59
N HIS A 43 -8.20 12.48 -0.99
CA HIS A 43 -7.07 11.72 -0.43
C HIS A 43 -6.12 11.21 -1.50
N VAL A 44 -6.66 10.61 -2.56
CA VAL A 44 -5.85 10.12 -3.69
C VAL A 44 -5.10 11.28 -4.36
N LEU A 45 -5.80 12.39 -4.66
CA LEU A 45 -5.17 13.54 -5.30
C LEU A 45 -4.04 14.12 -4.44
N ARG A 46 -4.29 14.33 -3.14
CA ARG A 46 -3.30 14.94 -2.24
C ARG A 46 -2.06 14.07 -2.08
N ALA A 47 -2.22 12.76 -1.89
CA ALA A 47 -1.08 11.83 -1.85
C ALA A 47 -0.19 11.91 -3.09
N LEU A 48 -0.81 11.99 -4.28
CA LEU A 48 -0.08 12.14 -5.54
C LEU A 48 0.62 13.50 -5.65
N GLU A 49 0.02 14.58 -5.13
CA GLU A 49 0.58 15.93 -5.19
C GLU A 49 1.76 16.14 -4.24
N ILE A 50 1.75 15.50 -3.06
CA ILE A 50 2.88 15.53 -2.11
C ILE A 50 4.05 14.62 -2.55
N GLY A 51 3.86 13.83 -3.62
CA GLY A 51 4.90 13.02 -4.24
C GLY A 51 5.06 11.62 -3.66
N ALA A 52 3.99 11.03 -3.13
CA ALA A 52 3.97 9.59 -2.91
C ALA A 52 4.05 8.84 -4.26
N ARG A 53 4.75 7.71 -4.29
CA ARG A 53 4.99 6.91 -5.51
C ARG A 53 4.14 5.65 -5.56
N ILE A 54 3.77 5.13 -4.40
CA ILE A 54 2.86 4.00 -4.27
C ILE A 54 1.69 4.47 -3.40
N ILE A 55 0.49 4.44 -3.96
CA ILE A 55 -0.74 4.78 -3.27
C ILE A 55 -1.44 3.48 -2.95
N LEU A 56 -1.72 3.24 -1.67
CA LEU A 56 -2.48 2.08 -1.22
C LEU A 56 -3.82 2.56 -0.65
N VAL A 57 -4.91 2.03 -1.18
CA VAL A 57 -6.27 2.32 -0.71
C VAL A 57 -6.82 1.09 0.01
N PRO A 58 -7.25 1.20 1.28
CA PRO A 58 -7.80 0.10 2.07
C PRO A 58 -9.24 -0.25 1.66
N MET A 59 -9.73 -1.40 2.12
CA MET A 59 -11.12 -1.84 2.10
C MET A 59 -11.76 -1.77 0.71
N VAL A 60 -11.09 -2.34 -0.30
CA VAL A 60 -11.59 -2.35 -1.68
C VAL A 60 -12.18 -3.72 -2.03
N ASP A 61 -13.50 -3.81 -1.94
CA ASP A 61 -14.22 -5.08 -2.12
C ASP A 61 -14.62 -5.37 -3.57
N ASP A 62 -14.69 -4.35 -4.43
CA ASP A 62 -15.20 -4.51 -5.79
C ASP A 62 -14.43 -3.72 -6.87
N ALA A 63 -14.61 -4.15 -8.12
CA ALA A 63 -13.98 -3.54 -9.28
C ALA A 63 -14.50 -2.12 -9.58
N ALA A 64 -15.72 -1.78 -9.16
CA ALA A 64 -16.26 -0.43 -9.36
C ALA A 64 -15.52 0.59 -8.47
N TYR A 65 -15.19 0.23 -7.24
CA TYR A 65 -14.39 1.05 -6.35
C TYR A 65 -12.95 1.18 -6.84
N ALA A 66 -12.33 0.07 -7.27
CA ALA A 66 -11.02 0.11 -7.92
C ALA A 66 -11.00 1.05 -9.15
N ARG A 67 -12.05 1.05 -9.99
CA ARG A 67 -12.19 1.99 -11.12
C ARG A 67 -12.26 3.45 -10.66
N ARG A 68 -12.99 3.75 -9.58
CA ARG A 68 -13.05 5.13 -9.03
C ARG A 68 -11.67 5.62 -8.60
N ILE A 69 -10.87 4.75 -7.96
CA ILE A 69 -9.50 5.07 -7.54
C ILE A 69 -8.61 5.39 -8.74
N VAL A 70 -8.70 4.59 -9.81
CA VAL A 70 -7.99 4.87 -11.06
C VAL A 70 -8.46 6.19 -11.70
N GLU A 71 -9.77 6.42 -11.75
CA GLU A 71 -10.36 7.63 -12.33
C GLU A 71 -9.83 8.89 -11.64
N VAL A 72 -9.71 8.91 -10.31
CA VAL A 72 -9.18 10.08 -9.60
C VAL A 72 -7.65 10.13 -9.56
N GLY A 73 -6.98 9.00 -9.71
CA GLY A 73 -5.53 8.88 -9.58
C GLY A 73 -4.72 9.02 -10.88
N LYS A 74 -5.32 8.74 -12.04
CA LYS A 74 -4.65 8.81 -13.35
C LYS A 74 -5.15 9.98 -14.21
N TYR A 75 -4.27 10.53 -15.02
CA TYR A 75 -4.62 11.49 -16.06
C TYR A 75 -5.21 10.78 -17.30
N PRO A 76 -5.93 11.49 -18.18
CA PRO A 76 -6.40 10.92 -19.45
C PRO A 76 -5.27 10.26 -20.26
N PRO A 77 -5.54 9.16 -20.99
CA PRO A 77 -6.85 8.52 -21.17
C PRO A 77 -7.27 7.55 -20.06
N LEU A 78 -6.37 7.22 -19.12
CA LEU A 78 -6.61 6.20 -18.08
C LEU A 78 -7.59 6.65 -16.98
N GLY A 79 -7.65 7.97 -16.74
CA GLY A 79 -8.50 8.54 -15.71
C GLY A 79 -8.82 10.01 -15.96
N ARG A 80 -9.24 10.70 -14.90
CA ARG A 80 -9.77 12.07 -14.88
C ARG A 80 -9.19 12.88 -13.72
N ARG A 81 -7.96 12.57 -13.30
CA ARG A 81 -7.25 13.29 -12.24
C ARG A 81 -7.25 14.80 -12.51
N GLY A 82 -7.47 15.58 -11.45
CA GLY A 82 -7.42 17.04 -11.49
C GLY A 82 -6.07 17.58 -11.99
N PHE A 83 -6.14 18.62 -12.83
CA PHE A 83 -4.96 19.19 -13.47
C PHE A 83 -4.22 20.16 -12.56
N ASN A 84 -2.97 19.84 -12.22
CA ASN A 84 -2.01 20.77 -11.62
C ASN A 84 -0.59 20.20 -11.77
N VAL A 85 0.26 20.86 -12.56
CA VAL A 85 1.65 20.43 -12.78
C VAL A 85 2.65 21.11 -11.85
N ARG A 86 2.19 22.01 -10.96
CA ARG A 86 3.07 22.83 -10.11
C ARG A 86 3.29 22.25 -8.72
N THR A 87 2.82 21.04 -8.46
CA THR A 87 3.00 20.36 -7.18
C THR A 87 4.34 19.62 -7.10
N ARG A 88 4.72 19.22 -5.89
CA ARG A 88 5.95 18.45 -5.64
C ARG A 88 5.97 17.15 -6.45
N GLY A 89 4.88 16.37 -6.40
CA GLY A 89 4.75 15.12 -7.15
C GLY A 89 4.83 15.29 -8.68
N MET A 90 4.60 16.50 -9.16
CA MET A 90 4.65 16.88 -10.57
C MET A 90 5.93 17.64 -10.96
N GLY A 91 6.93 17.74 -10.09
CA GLY A 91 8.21 18.37 -10.44
C GLY A 91 8.13 19.89 -10.62
N PHE A 92 7.21 20.56 -9.93
CA PHE A 92 7.11 22.02 -9.87
C PHE A 92 6.89 22.73 -11.22
N GLY A 93 6.42 22.01 -12.23
CA GLY A 93 6.18 22.55 -13.57
C GLY A 93 7.46 22.89 -14.34
N MET A 94 8.56 22.22 -14.02
CA MET A 94 9.86 22.40 -14.69
C MET A 94 10.03 21.51 -15.94
N GLU A 95 9.18 20.50 -16.10
CA GLU A 95 9.19 19.56 -17.23
C GLU A 95 8.17 19.98 -18.31
N ASP A 96 8.32 19.45 -19.52
CA ASP A 96 7.31 19.58 -20.56
C ASP A 96 5.96 19.00 -20.10
N LEU A 97 4.87 19.64 -20.56
CA LEU A 97 3.52 19.28 -20.13
C LEU A 97 3.11 17.87 -20.54
N HIS A 98 3.46 17.43 -21.74
CA HIS A 98 3.09 16.10 -22.20
C HIS A 98 3.90 15.04 -21.45
N ASP A 99 5.20 15.28 -21.33
CA ASP A 99 6.12 14.36 -20.67
C ASP A 99 5.79 14.17 -19.19
N VAL A 100 5.45 15.26 -18.46
CA VAL A 100 5.16 15.18 -17.03
C VAL A 100 3.87 14.40 -16.75
N LEU A 101 2.85 14.53 -17.60
CA LEU A 101 1.59 13.80 -17.46
C LEU A 101 1.77 12.31 -17.80
N ALA A 102 2.51 12.01 -18.88
CA ALA A 102 2.86 10.63 -19.23
C ALA A 102 3.69 9.97 -18.12
N ARG A 103 4.69 10.69 -17.59
CA ARG A 103 5.51 10.27 -16.45
C ARG A 103 4.65 10.01 -15.22
N ALA A 104 3.73 10.91 -14.89
CA ALA A 104 2.85 10.74 -13.71
C ALA A 104 1.98 9.49 -13.82
N ASN A 105 1.46 9.19 -15.01
CA ASN A 105 0.70 7.96 -15.23
C ASN A 105 1.58 6.70 -15.13
N ALA A 106 2.81 6.74 -15.66
CA ALA A 106 3.71 5.60 -15.72
C ALA A 106 4.46 5.32 -14.41
N ARG A 107 4.77 6.35 -13.61
CA ARG A 107 5.65 6.27 -12.43
C ARG A 107 4.94 6.42 -11.09
N THR A 108 3.62 6.44 -11.08
CA THR A 108 2.85 6.37 -9.84
C THR A 108 1.99 5.14 -9.84
N HIS A 109 2.13 4.32 -8.80
CA HIS A 109 1.46 3.04 -8.70
C HIS A 109 0.23 3.15 -7.80
N LEU A 110 -0.91 2.67 -8.30
CA LEU A 110 -2.15 2.59 -7.53
C LEU A 110 -2.37 1.13 -7.15
N PHE A 111 -2.37 0.86 -5.85
CA PHE A 111 -2.68 -0.42 -5.25
C PHE A 111 -3.98 -0.32 -4.47
N VAL A 112 -4.72 -1.41 -4.48
CA VAL A 112 -5.92 -1.59 -3.65
C VAL A 112 -5.68 -2.72 -2.67
N GLN A 113 -6.11 -2.53 -1.44
CA GLN A 113 -5.94 -3.51 -0.38
C GLN A 113 -7.05 -4.55 -0.45
N ILE A 114 -6.66 -5.82 -0.51
CA ILE A 114 -7.55 -6.97 -0.50
C ILE A 114 -7.50 -7.55 0.91
N GLU A 115 -8.57 -7.32 1.67
CA GLU A 115 -8.60 -7.61 3.10
C GLU A 115 -9.97 -8.06 3.63
N THR A 116 -10.86 -8.45 2.73
CA THR A 116 -12.15 -9.09 3.06
C THR A 116 -12.32 -10.35 2.20
N VAL A 117 -13.20 -11.26 2.63
CA VAL A 117 -13.60 -12.44 1.87
C VAL A 117 -14.28 -12.03 0.56
N GLU A 118 -15.04 -10.93 0.56
CA GLU A 118 -15.65 -10.37 -0.65
C GLU A 118 -14.60 -9.92 -1.66
N ALA A 119 -13.60 -9.15 -1.22
CA ALA A 119 -12.49 -8.72 -2.07
C ALA A 119 -11.71 -9.90 -2.66
N VAL A 120 -11.50 -10.98 -1.88
CA VAL A 120 -10.85 -12.22 -2.35
C VAL A 120 -11.68 -12.93 -3.44
N ALA A 121 -13.01 -12.90 -3.33
CA ALA A 121 -13.92 -13.45 -4.33
C ALA A 121 -13.94 -12.60 -5.62
N ASN A 122 -13.88 -11.28 -5.48
CA ASN A 122 -13.93 -10.32 -6.58
C ASN A 122 -12.56 -9.98 -7.19
N VAL A 123 -11.47 -10.59 -6.71
CA VAL A 123 -10.11 -10.16 -7.04
C VAL A 123 -9.80 -10.17 -8.54
N ASP A 124 -10.36 -11.11 -9.31
CA ASP A 124 -10.15 -11.19 -10.75
C ASP A 124 -10.77 -9.98 -11.48
N GLU A 125 -11.95 -9.53 -11.04
CA GLU A 125 -12.60 -8.34 -11.59
C GLU A 125 -11.85 -7.06 -11.19
N ILE A 126 -11.33 -7.00 -9.97
CA ILE A 126 -10.50 -5.90 -9.48
C ILE A 126 -9.20 -5.82 -10.29
N LEU A 127 -8.52 -6.95 -10.51
CA LEU A 127 -7.29 -7.04 -11.29
C LEU A 127 -7.50 -6.69 -12.76
N ALA A 128 -8.70 -6.90 -13.31
CA ALA A 128 -9.05 -6.52 -14.67
C ALA A 128 -9.18 -5.00 -14.88
N VAL A 129 -9.17 -4.18 -13.81
CA VAL A 129 -9.25 -2.73 -13.93
C VAL A 129 -8.00 -2.16 -14.60
N GLU A 130 -8.20 -1.50 -15.75
CA GLU A 130 -7.15 -0.78 -16.47
C GLU A 130 -6.65 0.40 -15.61
N GLY A 131 -5.34 0.67 -15.65
CA GLY A 131 -4.71 1.74 -14.86
C GLY A 131 -4.42 1.40 -13.40
N LEU A 132 -5.00 0.31 -12.85
CA LEU A 132 -4.62 -0.25 -11.55
C LEU A 132 -3.25 -0.95 -11.66
N SER A 133 -2.35 -0.71 -10.73
CA SER A 133 -1.01 -1.32 -10.74
C SER A 133 -1.00 -2.73 -10.17
N GLY A 134 -1.81 -2.98 -9.14
CA GLY A 134 -1.77 -4.23 -8.41
C GLY A 134 -2.70 -4.27 -7.20
N ILE A 135 -2.60 -5.39 -6.49
CA ILE A 135 -3.29 -5.60 -5.21
C ILE A 135 -2.28 -5.66 -4.08
N PHE A 136 -2.71 -5.33 -2.88
CA PHE A 136 -1.92 -5.47 -1.67
C PHE A 136 -2.72 -6.29 -0.66
N MET A 137 -2.16 -7.38 -0.15
CA MET A 137 -2.84 -8.22 0.81
C MET A 137 -2.75 -7.57 2.20
N GLY A 138 -3.90 -7.45 2.88
CA GLY A 138 -4.02 -7.06 4.29
C GLY A 138 -4.44 -8.27 5.14
N PRO A 139 -3.53 -9.16 5.55
CA PRO A 139 -3.90 -10.41 6.19
C PRO A 139 -4.50 -10.23 7.60
N GLY A 140 -4.27 -9.09 8.25
CA GLY A 140 -4.83 -8.76 9.56
C GLY A 140 -6.35 -8.65 9.52
N ASP A 141 -6.86 -7.72 8.71
CA ASP A 141 -8.30 -7.53 8.51
C ASP A 141 -8.94 -8.72 7.79
N LEU A 142 -8.23 -9.36 6.85
CA LEU A 142 -8.73 -10.59 6.22
C LEU A 142 -8.93 -11.72 7.24
N ALA A 143 -8.03 -11.87 8.21
CA ALA A 143 -8.20 -12.86 9.27
C ALA A 143 -9.41 -12.54 10.16
N VAL A 144 -9.70 -11.26 10.40
CA VAL A 144 -10.88 -10.83 11.14
C VAL A 144 -12.15 -11.21 10.36
N ASP A 145 -12.22 -10.86 9.08
CA ASP A 145 -13.39 -11.13 8.24
C ASP A 145 -13.63 -12.63 8.01
N MET A 146 -12.55 -13.42 7.93
CA MET A 146 -12.61 -14.89 7.85
C MET A 146 -13.00 -15.58 9.17
N GLY A 147 -13.07 -14.83 10.28
CA GLY A 147 -13.34 -15.39 11.62
C GLY A 147 -12.17 -16.15 12.24
N CYS A 148 -10.93 -15.90 11.79
CA CYS A 148 -9.70 -16.48 12.33
C CYS A 148 -8.78 -15.41 12.96
N THR A 149 -9.36 -14.38 13.60
CA THR A 149 -8.65 -13.29 14.27
C THR A 149 -7.47 -13.76 15.12
N GLY A 150 -6.29 -13.17 14.89
CA GLY A 150 -5.05 -13.50 15.60
C GLY A 150 -4.39 -14.81 15.16
N GLN A 151 -5.01 -15.58 14.28
CA GLN A 151 -4.50 -16.87 13.78
C GLN A 151 -3.81 -16.69 12.42
N MET A 152 -2.73 -15.91 12.40
CA MET A 152 -1.99 -15.60 11.16
C MET A 152 -1.37 -16.83 10.48
N GLY A 153 -1.31 -17.97 11.17
CA GLY A 153 -0.87 -19.26 10.64
C GLY A 153 -2.01 -20.14 10.09
N ASP A 154 -3.25 -19.66 10.07
CA ASP A 154 -4.40 -20.43 9.58
C ASP A 154 -4.20 -20.82 8.09
N PRO A 155 -4.33 -22.11 7.72
CA PRO A 155 -4.17 -22.56 6.35
C PRO A 155 -5.10 -21.86 5.35
N LYS A 156 -6.33 -21.51 5.74
CA LYS A 156 -7.29 -20.81 4.88
C LYS A 156 -6.84 -19.39 4.58
N LEU A 157 -6.31 -18.68 5.58
CA LEU A 157 -5.75 -17.34 5.37
C LEU A 157 -4.57 -17.40 4.40
N ARG A 158 -3.66 -18.37 4.62
CA ARG A 158 -2.52 -18.59 3.73
C ARG A 158 -2.98 -18.92 2.30
N GLU A 159 -3.96 -19.80 2.15
CA GLU A 159 -4.50 -20.17 0.83
C GLU A 159 -5.13 -18.97 0.12
N ALA A 160 -5.94 -18.17 0.82
CA ALA A 160 -6.55 -16.96 0.27
C ALA A 160 -5.49 -15.97 -0.22
N VAL A 161 -4.47 -15.70 0.61
CA VAL A 161 -3.34 -14.83 0.24
C VAL A 161 -2.63 -15.36 -1.00
N LEU A 162 -2.18 -16.63 -0.99
CA LEU A 162 -1.42 -17.20 -2.11
C LEU A 162 -2.24 -17.27 -3.40
N SER A 163 -3.55 -17.53 -3.29
CA SER A 163 -4.48 -17.52 -4.42
C SER A 163 -4.59 -16.12 -5.05
N CYS A 164 -4.70 -15.07 -4.25
CA CYS A 164 -4.72 -13.69 -4.74
C CYS A 164 -3.38 -13.30 -5.40
N LEU A 165 -2.23 -13.65 -4.80
CA LEU A 165 -0.91 -13.38 -5.39
C LEU A 165 -0.76 -14.08 -6.75
N ALA A 166 -1.18 -15.35 -6.86
CA ALA A 166 -1.13 -16.10 -8.11
C ALA A 166 -2.01 -15.48 -9.19
N ARG A 167 -3.22 -15.03 -8.84
CA ARG A 167 -4.14 -14.34 -9.76
C ARG A 167 -3.60 -12.98 -10.22
N ALA A 168 -3.00 -12.21 -9.31
CA ALA A 168 -2.34 -10.94 -9.66
C ALA A 168 -1.24 -11.15 -10.70
N ARG A 169 -0.37 -12.15 -10.45
CA ARG A 169 0.68 -12.54 -11.39
C ARG A 169 0.12 -12.99 -12.75
N ALA A 170 -0.94 -13.81 -12.76
CA ALA A 170 -1.58 -14.27 -13.99
C ALA A 170 -2.19 -13.11 -14.80
N ALA A 171 -2.68 -12.07 -14.13
CA ALA A 171 -3.19 -10.84 -14.74
C ALA A 171 -2.08 -9.85 -15.17
N GLY A 172 -0.80 -10.17 -14.93
CA GLY A 172 0.31 -9.25 -15.21
C GLY A 172 0.31 -8.01 -14.32
N LYS A 173 -0.27 -8.12 -13.11
CA LYS A 173 -0.35 -7.05 -12.11
C LYS A 173 0.61 -7.33 -10.96
N LEU A 174 1.04 -6.24 -10.29
CA LEU A 174 1.89 -6.33 -9.12
C LEU A 174 1.09 -6.84 -7.91
N SER A 175 1.81 -7.37 -6.94
CA SER A 175 1.26 -7.82 -5.67
C SER A 175 2.11 -7.36 -4.50
N GLY A 176 1.46 -6.99 -3.40
CA GLY A 176 2.14 -6.67 -2.15
C GLY A 176 1.51 -7.35 -0.95
N ILE A 177 2.20 -7.33 0.20
CA ILE A 177 1.70 -7.88 1.46
C ILE A 177 2.31 -7.15 2.66
N PHE A 178 1.50 -6.94 3.70
CA PHE A 178 1.98 -6.60 5.03
C PHE A 178 1.88 -7.83 5.95
N THR A 179 3.03 -8.38 6.35
CA THR A 179 3.06 -9.48 7.31
C THR A 179 4.43 -9.57 7.98
N LEU A 180 4.47 -9.83 9.28
CA LEU A 180 5.71 -9.98 10.04
C LEU A 180 6.49 -11.22 9.58
N PRO A 181 7.81 -11.31 9.86
CA PRO A 181 8.60 -12.49 9.57
C PRO A 181 7.96 -13.77 10.09
N GLY A 182 7.81 -14.76 9.20
CA GLY A 182 7.16 -16.03 9.52
C GLY A 182 6.78 -16.86 8.29
N PRO A 183 6.03 -17.96 8.47
CA PRO A 183 5.65 -18.86 7.39
C PRO A 183 4.83 -18.19 6.28
N LEU A 184 3.93 -17.26 6.62
CA LEU A 184 3.12 -16.55 5.63
C LEU A 184 3.99 -15.64 4.76
N LEU A 185 4.91 -14.90 5.37
CA LEU A 185 5.85 -14.06 4.63
C LEU A 185 6.68 -14.88 3.66
N THR A 186 7.26 -15.98 4.14
CA THR A 186 8.09 -16.88 3.33
C THR A 186 7.29 -17.40 2.14
N ALA A 187 6.06 -17.88 2.38
CA ALA A 187 5.21 -18.38 1.30
C ALA A 187 4.84 -17.29 0.28
N ALA A 188 4.58 -16.05 0.71
CA ALA A 188 4.30 -14.93 -0.18
C ALA A 188 5.52 -14.58 -1.04
N MET A 189 6.72 -14.58 -0.46
CA MET A 189 7.97 -14.36 -1.19
C MET A 189 8.23 -15.47 -2.21
N ASP A 190 8.05 -16.75 -1.83
CA ASP A 190 8.19 -17.89 -2.73
C ASP A 190 7.19 -17.85 -3.90
N ALA A 191 5.99 -17.31 -3.66
CA ALA A 191 4.97 -17.09 -4.70
C ALA A 191 5.33 -15.93 -5.66
N GLY A 192 6.36 -15.15 -5.35
CA GLY A 192 6.83 -14.03 -6.15
C GLY A 192 6.11 -12.71 -5.85
N CYS A 193 5.74 -12.45 -4.59
CA CYS A 193 5.21 -11.15 -4.17
C CYS A 193 6.22 -10.03 -4.44
N ASP A 194 5.77 -8.94 -5.08
CA ASP A 194 6.64 -7.86 -5.57
C ASP A 194 7.00 -6.83 -4.49
N LEU A 195 6.08 -6.59 -3.54
CA LEU A 195 6.24 -5.60 -2.49
C LEU A 195 5.95 -6.17 -1.10
N VAL A 196 6.98 -6.27 -0.28
CA VAL A 196 6.86 -6.80 1.09
C VAL A 196 7.06 -5.69 2.11
N ILE A 197 6.12 -5.55 3.04
CA ILE A 197 6.27 -4.73 4.23
C ILE A 197 6.22 -5.67 5.44
N CYS A 198 7.35 -5.81 6.13
CA CYS A 198 7.53 -6.85 7.15
C CYS A 198 7.76 -6.30 8.57
N GLY A 199 7.36 -5.06 8.82
CA GLY A 199 7.48 -4.43 10.13
C GLY A 199 7.04 -2.98 10.11
N GLY A 200 7.10 -2.34 11.27
CA GLY A 200 6.77 -0.93 11.45
C GLY A 200 7.67 -0.33 12.51
N ASP A 201 7.97 0.96 12.39
CA ASP A 201 8.83 1.70 13.32
C ASP A 201 8.31 1.62 14.76
N VAL A 202 7.03 1.91 15.00
CA VAL A 202 6.40 1.86 16.31
C VAL A 202 6.41 0.43 16.87
N MET A 203 6.10 -0.56 16.04
CA MET A 203 6.11 -1.98 16.44
C MET A 203 7.51 -2.41 16.87
N ASN A 204 8.50 -2.15 16.02
CA ASN A 204 9.88 -2.57 16.24
C ASN A 204 10.51 -1.83 17.43
N LEU A 205 10.21 -0.54 17.60
CA LEU A 205 10.62 0.21 18.78
C LEU A 205 9.98 -0.36 20.05
N GLY A 206 8.69 -0.68 20.02
CA GLY A 206 7.99 -1.30 21.15
C GLY A 206 8.65 -2.61 21.57
N THR A 207 8.89 -3.51 20.60
CA THR A 207 9.60 -4.78 20.84
C THR A 207 10.99 -4.55 21.45
N ALA A 208 11.81 -3.70 20.82
CA ALA A 208 13.19 -3.46 21.29
C ALA A 208 13.24 -2.82 22.68
N TRP A 209 12.34 -1.88 22.98
CA TRP A 209 12.25 -1.28 24.31
C TRP A 209 11.77 -2.28 25.36
N SER A 210 10.77 -3.10 25.05
CA SER A 210 10.32 -4.16 25.96
C SER A 210 11.45 -5.13 26.30
N GLU A 211 12.21 -5.57 25.30
CA GLU A 211 13.37 -6.45 25.50
C GLU A 211 14.47 -5.82 26.34
N LEU A 212 14.78 -4.53 26.11
CA LEU A 212 15.78 -3.80 26.88
C LEU A 212 15.37 -3.62 28.34
N LEU A 213 14.11 -3.26 28.59
CA LEU A 213 13.59 -3.04 29.94
C LEU A 213 13.60 -4.34 30.78
N CYS A 214 13.38 -5.51 30.17
CA CYS A 214 13.49 -6.79 30.87
C CYS A 214 14.91 -7.11 31.37
N GLN A 215 15.94 -6.42 30.87
CA GLN A 215 17.33 -6.61 31.31
C GLN A 215 17.68 -5.76 32.54
N ILE A 216 16.86 -4.77 32.87
CA ILE A 216 17.03 -3.95 34.07
C ILE A 216 16.50 -4.77 35.25
N PRO A 217 17.34 -5.13 36.25
CA PRO A 217 16.86 -5.80 37.44
C PRO A 217 15.75 -4.97 38.08
N ALA A 218 14.60 -5.58 38.39
CA ALA A 218 13.61 -4.93 39.22
C ALA A 218 14.31 -4.49 40.52
N GLU A 219 14.37 -3.18 40.78
CA GLU A 219 14.83 -2.71 42.08
C GLU A 219 13.97 -3.38 43.14
N ARG A 220 14.65 -4.09 44.04
CA ARG A 220 14.05 -4.71 45.22
C ARG A 220 13.59 -3.58 46.13
N GLU A 221 12.28 -3.36 46.23
CA GLU A 221 11.66 -2.81 47.43
C GLU A 221 10.94 -3.94 48.18
#